data_AF-A0AAW8W4K2-F1
#
_entry.id   AF-A0AAW8W4K2-F1
#
_cell.length_a   1.000
_cell.length_b   1.000
_cell.length_c   1.000
_cell.angle_alpha   90.00
_cell.angle_beta   90.00
_cell.angle_gamma   90.00
#
_symmetry.space_group_name_H-M   'P 1'
#
loop_
_entity.id
_entity.type
_entity.pdbx_description
1 polymer ?
#
loop_
_entity_poly.entity_id
_entity_poly.type
_entity_poly.pdbx_seq_one_letter_code
_entity_poly.pdbx_strand_id
1 'polypeptide(L)'
;MISLRGLTTKFRNELQRTGVLSLVKLRPEDVTLEIPGDDPEIDWEHVLYIKNCREYTKDGGTIVWTATGGFFHTQLSALKVINLRANTGVVCWLDMRAYRELIERKMHQKLTMLPYVLGALRLVPIGNRKGNQYSWLNCTTINTINRTAYETRSEVMLDDGLGEGLMLEVGERPGTLKKKAMYATYIYRNEQQHLGLIQSQHRAGYAGIPYRDQAEVRAALHGLHIERDVLLVHLAFDNVDYQMPANQLHKLVVMIRQNSRLN
;
A
#
# COMPACT_ATOMS: atom_id res chain seq x y z
N MET A 1 -0.20 -5.45 -21.88
CA MET A 1 0.60 -6.67 -21.69
C MET A 1 1.54 -6.50 -20.51
N ILE A 2 1.43 -7.35 -19.49
CA ILE A 2 2.27 -7.32 -18.29
C ILE A 2 3.68 -7.83 -18.63
N SER A 3 4.71 -7.04 -18.32
CA SER A 3 6.09 -7.39 -18.64
C SER A 3 6.63 -8.50 -17.74
N LEU A 4 7.15 -9.56 -18.37
CA LEU A 4 7.90 -10.65 -17.76
C LEU A 4 9.43 -10.51 -18.00
N ARG A 5 9.87 -9.34 -18.46
CA ARG A 5 11.29 -9.04 -18.65
C ARG A 5 12.03 -9.24 -17.33
N GLY A 6 13.30 -9.66 -17.41
CA GLY A 6 14.15 -9.86 -16.24
C GLY A 6 13.97 -11.21 -15.56
N LEU A 7 13.00 -12.05 -15.97
CA LEU A 7 12.97 -13.45 -15.56
C LEU A 7 13.90 -14.33 -16.41
N THR A 8 14.53 -15.32 -15.78
CA THR A 8 15.30 -16.35 -16.49
C THR A 8 14.43 -17.12 -17.47
N THR A 9 15.05 -17.67 -18.52
CA THR A 9 14.35 -18.53 -19.50
C THR A 9 13.74 -19.76 -18.82
N LYS A 10 14.43 -20.33 -17.83
CA LYS A 10 13.94 -21.48 -17.06
C LYS A 10 12.60 -21.17 -16.37
N PHE A 11 12.53 -20.04 -15.66
CA PHE A 11 11.31 -19.66 -14.93
C PHE A 11 10.16 -19.29 -15.88
N ARG A 12 10.48 -18.63 -17.01
CA ARG A 12 9.49 -18.35 -18.08
C ARG A 12 8.94 -19.62 -18.72
N ASN A 13 9.78 -20.63 -18.95
CA ASN A 13 9.33 -21.92 -19.46
C ASN A 13 8.47 -22.68 -18.43
N GLU A 14 8.75 -22.55 -17.12
CA GLU A 14 7.86 -23.10 -16.08
C GLU A 14 6.48 -22.46 -16.15
N LEU A 15 6.41 -21.12 -16.25
CA LEU A 15 5.16 -20.39 -16.43
C LEU A 15 4.39 -20.84 -17.67
N GLN A 16 5.05 -20.98 -18.82
CA GLN A 16 4.39 -21.45 -20.05
C GLN A 16 3.80 -22.85 -19.89
N ARG A 17 4.47 -23.72 -19.11
CA ARG A 17 4.01 -25.09 -18.86
C ARG A 17 2.87 -25.17 -17.85
N THR A 18 2.89 -24.34 -16.80
CA THR A 18 1.91 -24.39 -15.70
C THR A 18 0.73 -23.45 -15.92
N GLY A 19 0.88 -22.42 -16.75
CA GLY A 19 -0.08 -21.31 -16.88
C GLY A 19 -0.14 -20.40 -15.65
N VAL A 20 0.68 -20.63 -14.62
CA VAL A 20 0.63 -19.91 -13.33
C VAL A 20 2.02 -19.48 -12.90
N LEU A 21 2.18 -18.19 -12.60
CA LEU A 21 3.40 -17.62 -12.06
C LEU A 21 3.43 -17.75 -10.53
N SER A 22 4.30 -18.60 -10.00
CA SER A 22 4.40 -18.80 -8.56
C SER A 22 5.32 -17.78 -7.88
N LEU A 23 4.73 -16.75 -7.26
CA LEU A 23 5.46 -15.74 -6.49
C LEU A 23 6.09 -16.35 -5.22
N VAL A 24 5.52 -17.45 -4.72
CA VAL A 24 6.09 -18.20 -3.59
C VAL A 24 7.43 -18.82 -3.98
N LYS A 25 7.51 -19.44 -5.16
CA LYS A 25 8.72 -20.12 -5.64
C LYS A 25 9.81 -19.17 -6.15
N LEU A 26 9.45 -17.96 -6.60
CA LEU A 26 10.38 -16.99 -7.20
C LEU A 26 11.59 -16.73 -6.31
N ARG A 27 12.82 -16.92 -6.81
CA ARG A 27 14.07 -16.67 -6.09
C ARG A 27 14.88 -15.55 -6.75
N PRO A 28 15.87 -14.97 -6.04
CA PRO A 28 16.81 -14.03 -6.65
C PRO A 28 17.47 -14.59 -7.92
N GLU A 29 17.85 -15.87 -7.90
CA GLU A 29 18.45 -16.59 -9.04
C GLU A 29 17.54 -16.66 -10.28
N ASP A 30 16.23 -16.52 -10.10
CA ASP A 30 15.26 -16.55 -11.20
C ASP A 30 15.15 -15.18 -11.91
N VAL A 31 15.84 -14.15 -11.40
CA VAL A 31 15.84 -12.79 -11.94
C VAL A 31 17.23 -12.44 -12.48
N THR A 32 17.30 -12.09 -13.76
CA THR A 32 18.56 -11.81 -14.47
C THR A 32 19.00 -10.35 -14.38
N LEU A 33 18.10 -9.44 -14.01
CA LEU A 33 18.38 -8.00 -13.93
C LEU A 33 18.67 -7.63 -12.48
N GLU A 34 19.88 -7.15 -12.22
CA GLU A 34 20.27 -6.60 -10.93
C GLU A 34 20.46 -5.08 -11.05
N ILE A 35 19.82 -4.33 -10.17
CA ILE A 35 19.99 -2.88 -10.06
C ILE A 35 20.83 -2.60 -8.81
N PRO A 36 22.12 -2.20 -8.99
CA PRO A 36 22.99 -1.87 -7.88
C PRO A 36 22.64 -0.50 -7.27
N GLY A 37 23.14 -0.25 -6.07
CA GLY A 37 22.96 1.02 -5.37
C GLY A 37 21.80 1.04 -4.37
N ASP A 38 21.58 2.21 -3.78
CA ASP A 38 20.60 2.46 -2.73
C ASP A 38 19.38 3.29 -3.18
N ASP A 39 19.37 3.73 -4.44
CA ASP A 39 18.28 4.49 -5.06
C ASP A 39 17.90 3.93 -6.45
N PRO A 40 17.34 2.71 -6.53
CA PRO A 40 16.84 2.18 -7.78
C PRO A 40 15.67 3.03 -8.29
N GLU A 41 15.68 3.37 -9.58
CA GLU A 41 14.52 3.99 -10.23
C GLU A 41 13.37 2.98 -10.32
N ILE A 42 12.30 3.23 -9.57
CA ILE A 42 11.10 2.37 -9.53
C ILE A 42 9.91 3.13 -10.11
N ASP A 43 9.28 2.54 -11.13
CA ASP A 43 7.98 2.97 -11.62
C ASP A 43 6.88 2.59 -10.61
N TRP A 44 6.75 3.43 -9.58
CA TRP A 44 5.84 3.23 -8.44
C TRP A 44 4.37 3.15 -8.82
N GLU A 45 3.97 3.75 -9.94
CA GLU A 45 2.59 3.73 -10.42
C GLU A 45 2.21 2.33 -10.96
N HIS A 46 3.21 1.57 -11.42
CA HIS A 46 3.02 0.26 -12.02
C HIS A 46 3.65 -0.88 -11.24
N VAL A 47 4.01 -0.67 -9.96
CA VAL A 47 4.48 -1.77 -9.09
C VAL A 47 3.38 -2.81 -8.90
N LEU A 48 3.71 -4.07 -9.16
CA LEU A 48 2.83 -5.22 -8.96
C LEU A 48 3.20 -6.00 -7.71
N TYR A 49 4.49 -6.22 -7.46
CA TYR A 49 4.97 -7.10 -6.38
C TYR A 49 6.35 -6.69 -5.88
N ILE A 50 6.58 -6.87 -4.57
CA ILE A 50 7.86 -6.67 -3.90
C ILE A 50 8.13 -7.92 -3.04
N LYS A 51 9.10 -8.74 -3.43
CA LYS A 51 9.48 -9.94 -2.68
C LYS A 51 10.56 -9.63 -1.66
N ASN A 52 10.33 -10.02 -0.41
CA ASN A 52 11.42 -10.13 0.57
C ASN A 52 12.25 -11.39 0.29
N CYS A 53 13.53 -11.23 -0.02
CA CYS A 53 14.45 -12.32 -0.31
C CYS A 53 15.42 -12.64 0.84
N ARG A 54 15.20 -12.09 2.03
CA ARG A 54 16.08 -12.27 3.20
C ARG A 54 16.23 -13.71 3.70
N GLU A 55 15.37 -14.63 3.26
CA GLU A 55 15.54 -16.06 3.56
C GLU A 55 16.51 -16.78 2.60
N TYR A 56 16.92 -16.13 1.51
CA TYR A 56 17.78 -16.71 0.46
C TYR A 56 19.17 -16.09 0.41
N THR A 57 19.30 -14.80 0.74
CA THR A 57 20.58 -14.08 0.71
C THR A 57 20.95 -13.56 2.10
N LYS A 58 22.22 -13.70 2.48
CA LYS A 58 22.76 -13.31 3.79
C LYS A 58 22.70 -11.80 4.00
N ASP A 59 22.86 -11.03 2.93
CA ASP A 59 22.84 -9.56 2.91
C ASP A 59 21.42 -8.99 2.87
N GLY A 60 20.41 -9.85 2.69
CA GLY A 60 19.06 -9.42 2.34
C GLY A 60 19.00 -8.95 0.89
N GLY A 61 17.78 -8.77 0.39
CA GLY A 61 17.55 -8.36 -0.98
C GLY A 61 16.07 -8.36 -1.28
N THR A 62 15.73 -7.74 -2.40
CA THR A 62 14.34 -7.58 -2.82
C THR A 62 14.23 -7.81 -4.31
N ILE A 63 13.24 -8.59 -4.71
CA ILE A 63 12.79 -8.59 -6.10
C ILE A 63 11.63 -7.61 -6.20
N VAL A 64 11.71 -6.69 -7.16
CA VAL A 64 10.61 -5.80 -7.50
C VAL A 64 10.09 -6.20 -8.86
N TRP A 65 8.77 -6.19 -9.01
CA TRP A 65 8.09 -6.40 -10.28
C TRP A 65 7.21 -5.21 -10.59
N THR A 66 7.44 -4.57 -11.73
CA THR A 66 6.57 -3.55 -12.30
C THR A 66 5.93 -4.05 -13.59
N ALA A 67 4.71 -3.59 -13.88
CA ALA A 67 3.97 -4.01 -15.07
C ALA A 67 4.69 -3.62 -16.37
N THR A 68 5.41 -2.51 -16.35
CA THR A 68 6.12 -1.91 -17.50
C THR A 68 7.57 -2.42 -17.61
N GLY A 69 8.31 -2.38 -16.51
CA GLY A 69 9.75 -2.71 -16.46
C GLY A 69 10.04 -4.21 -16.30
N GLY A 70 9.11 -5.00 -15.80
CA GLY A 70 9.32 -6.40 -15.47
C GLY A 70 9.99 -6.57 -14.10
N PHE A 71 10.76 -7.66 -13.97
CA PHE A 71 11.42 -8.07 -12.73
C PHE A 71 12.85 -7.55 -12.66
N PHE A 72 13.22 -7.04 -11.49
CA PHE A 72 14.62 -6.78 -11.15
C PHE A 72 14.89 -7.09 -9.68
N HIS A 73 16.14 -7.37 -9.37
CA HIS A 73 16.65 -7.60 -8.03
C HIS A 73 17.48 -6.40 -7.54
N THR A 74 17.34 -6.05 -6.28
CA THR A 74 18.14 -5.02 -5.60
C THR A 74 18.61 -5.54 -4.23
N GLN A 75 19.75 -5.05 -3.77
CA GLN A 75 20.32 -5.37 -2.44
C GLN A 75 19.56 -4.69 -1.29
N LEU A 76 18.68 -3.73 -1.59
CA LEU A 76 17.82 -3.12 -0.59
C LEU A 76 16.86 -4.16 0.00
N SER A 77 16.63 -4.07 1.31
CA SER A 77 15.58 -4.85 1.97
C SER A 77 14.18 -4.35 1.57
N ALA A 78 13.16 -5.21 1.61
CA ALA A 78 11.82 -4.88 1.11
C ALA A 78 11.22 -3.64 1.82
N LEU A 79 11.51 -3.49 3.11
CA LEU A 79 11.10 -2.29 3.85
C LEU A 79 11.82 -1.02 3.37
N LYS A 80 13.13 -1.11 3.07
CA LYS A 80 13.89 0.02 2.52
C LYS A 80 13.34 0.44 1.16
N VAL A 81 13.02 -0.53 0.29
CA VAL A 81 12.40 -0.27 -1.01
C VAL A 81 11.11 0.53 -0.84
N ILE A 82 10.19 0.09 0.03
CA ILE A 82 8.94 0.83 0.28
C ILE A 82 9.20 2.20 0.90
N ASN A 83 10.22 2.33 1.76
CA ASN A 83 10.59 3.61 2.36
C ASN A 83 11.07 4.65 1.34
N LEU A 84 11.66 4.24 0.21
CA LEU A 84 11.99 5.18 -0.88
C LEU A 84 10.72 5.93 -1.35
N ARG A 85 9.59 5.21 -1.44
CA ARG A 85 8.30 5.83 -1.75
C ARG A 85 7.72 6.61 -0.57
N ALA A 86 7.81 6.06 0.65
CA ALA A 86 7.27 6.70 1.84
C ALA A 86 7.97 8.03 2.20
N ASN A 87 9.25 8.16 1.87
CA ASN A 87 10.05 9.35 2.15
C ASN A 87 9.87 10.46 1.10
N THR A 88 9.50 10.10 -0.13
CA THR A 88 9.28 11.04 -1.24
C THR A 88 7.81 11.36 -1.49
N GLY A 89 6.90 10.57 -0.92
CA GLY A 89 5.46 10.76 -1.01
C GLY A 89 4.93 11.83 -0.06
N VAL A 90 3.74 12.34 -0.37
CA VAL A 90 2.98 13.24 0.51
C VAL A 90 2.33 12.52 1.70
N VAL A 91 2.44 11.19 1.74
CA VAL A 91 1.91 10.32 2.79
C VAL A 91 3.01 9.38 3.27
N CYS A 92 3.24 9.35 4.58
CA CYS A 92 4.28 8.55 5.21
C CYS A 92 3.71 7.43 6.10
N TRP A 93 4.57 6.69 6.79
CA TRP A 93 4.14 5.62 7.70
C TRP A 93 3.30 6.11 8.88
N LEU A 94 3.49 7.36 9.31
CA LEU A 94 2.68 7.96 10.38
C LEU A 94 1.23 8.10 9.95
N ASP A 95 0.99 8.53 8.71
CA ASP A 95 -0.34 8.61 8.11
C ASP A 95 -1.00 7.25 8.00
N MET A 96 -0.26 6.25 7.51
CA MET A 96 -0.77 4.89 7.44
C MET A 96 -1.21 4.40 8.83
N ARG A 97 -0.41 4.68 9.87
CA ARG A 97 -0.75 4.34 11.26
C ARG A 97 -2.02 5.04 11.73
N ALA A 98 -2.18 6.33 11.45
CA ALA A 98 -3.41 7.06 11.77
C ALA A 98 -4.64 6.44 11.07
N TYR A 99 -4.54 6.13 9.77
CA TYR A 99 -5.63 5.46 9.05
C TYR A 99 -5.94 4.07 9.60
N ARG A 100 -4.93 3.29 9.99
CA ARG A 100 -5.11 2.00 10.67
C ARG A 100 -5.94 2.17 11.94
N GLU A 101 -5.57 3.11 12.81
CA GLU A 101 -6.27 3.31 14.08
C GLU A 101 -7.72 3.78 13.88
N LEU A 102 -7.99 4.60 12.86
CA LEU A 102 -9.36 4.95 12.47
C LEU A 102 -10.16 3.72 12.02
N ILE A 103 -9.56 2.82 11.23
CA ILE A 103 -10.20 1.57 10.82
C ILE A 103 -10.46 0.66 12.00
N GLU A 104 -9.48 0.49 12.88
CA GLU A 104 -9.59 -0.37 14.07
C GLU A 104 -10.73 0.09 14.98
N ARG A 105 -10.88 1.41 15.16
CA ARG A 105 -12.00 2.02 15.89
C ARG A 105 -13.33 1.75 15.21
N LYS A 106 -13.43 1.96 13.90
CA LYS A 106 -14.68 1.80 13.14
C LYS A 106 -15.12 0.34 13.00
N MET A 107 -14.17 -0.57 12.83
CA MET A 107 -14.43 -2.00 12.61
C MET A 107 -14.41 -2.80 13.91
N HIS A 108 -14.12 -2.17 15.05
CA HIS A 108 -13.91 -2.81 16.35
C HIS A 108 -12.98 -4.04 16.28
N GLN A 109 -11.94 -3.94 15.43
CA GLN A 109 -11.05 -5.05 15.16
C GLN A 109 -9.62 -4.56 14.99
N LYS A 110 -8.70 -5.14 15.77
CA LYS A 110 -7.27 -4.86 15.65
C LYS A 110 -6.71 -5.38 14.33
N LEU A 111 -6.03 -4.51 13.61
CA LEU A 111 -5.30 -4.78 12.39
C LEU A 111 -3.89 -5.21 12.76
N THR A 112 -3.58 -6.48 12.50
CA THR A 112 -2.25 -7.02 12.79
C THR A 112 -1.17 -6.48 11.86
N MET A 113 -1.55 -5.92 10.70
CA MET A 113 -0.62 -5.51 9.65
C MET A 113 -1.02 -4.19 9.03
N LEU A 114 -0.02 -3.33 8.80
CA LEU A 114 -0.18 -2.02 8.19
C LEU A 114 0.08 -2.11 6.67
N PRO A 115 -0.96 -1.99 5.81
CA PRO A 115 -0.73 -1.80 4.38
C PRO A 115 -0.11 -0.42 4.12
N TYR A 116 0.58 -0.27 2.99
CA TYR A 116 1.07 1.02 2.52
C TYR A 116 0.25 1.45 1.31
N VAL A 117 -0.39 2.63 1.42
CA VAL A 117 -1.31 3.15 0.40
C VAL A 117 -0.93 4.59 0.09
N LEU A 118 -0.75 4.87 -1.20
CA LEU A 118 -0.48 6.22 -1.70
C LEU A 118 -1.03 6.34 -3.12
N GLY A 119 -2.12 7.09 -3.29
CA GLY A 119 -2.81 7.19 -4.56
C GLY A 119 -3.19 5.81 -5.11
N ALA A 120 -2.78 5.50 -6.34
CA ALA A 120 -3.08 4.21 -6.98
C ALA A 120 -2.24 3.03 -6.42
N LEU A 121 -1.20 3.28 -5.61
CA LEU A 121 -0.38 2.23 -5.03
C LEU A 121 -1.05 1.68 -3.76
N ARG A 122 -1.34 0.37 -3.73
CA ARG A 122 -1.97 -0.30 -2.57
C ARG A 122 -1.24 -1.58 -2.19
N LEU A 123 -0.10 -1.42 -1.52
CA LEU A 123 0.75 -2.54 -1.12
C LEU A 123 0.23 -3.18 0.17
N VAL A 124 -0.13 -4.48 0.09
CA VAL A 124 -0.47 -5.28 1.27
C VAL A 124 0.62 -6.31 1.56
N PRO A 125 0.98 -6.53 2.83
CA PRO A 125 1.95 -7.56 3.17
C PRO A 125 1.33 -8.94 2.98
N ILE A 126 2.05 -9.87 2.38
CA ILE A 126 1.61 -11.23 2.07
C ILE A 126 2.59 -12.28 2.59
N GLY A 127 2.04 -13.43 2.96
CA GLY A 127 2.80 -14.56 3.46
C GLY A 127 3.43 -14.33 4.83
N ASN A 128 4.37 -15.21 5.18
CA ASN A 128 4.99 -15.20 6.49
C ASN A 128 6.10 -14.15 6.58
N ARG A 129 6.24 -13.56 7.76
CA ARG A 129 7.35 -12.64 8.06
C ARG A 129 8.67 -13.40 8.07
N LYS A 130 9.65 -12.95 7.27
CA LYS A 130 11.00 -13.52 7.21
C LYS A 130 12.02 -12.43 7.53
N GLY A 131 12.87 -12.66 8.53
CA GLY A 131 13.84 -11.66 9.00
C GLY A 131 13.20 -10.30 9.31
N ASN A 132 12.07 -10.33 10.02
CA ASN A 132 11.26 -9.15 10.37
C ASN A 132 10.69 -8.34 9.18
N GLN A 133 10.61 -8.92 7.98
CA GLN A 133 10.05 -8.26 6.80
C GLN A 133 9.04 -9.15 6.07
N TYR A 134 8.18 -8.52 5.27
CA TYR A 134 7.16 -9.19 4.46
C TYR A 134 7.45 -8.98 2.97
N SER A 135 6.93 -9.89 2.15
CA SER A 135 6.68 -9.59 0.74
C SER A 135 5.38 -8.79 0.62
N TRP A 136 5.22 -8.03 -0.46
CA TRP A 136 4.11 -7.11 -0.64
C TRP A 136 3.51 -7.27 -2.02
N LEU A 137 2.19 -7.31 -2.09
CA LEU A 137 1.43 -7.38 -3.33
C LEU A 137 0.65 -6.09 -3.52
N ASN A 138 0.67 -5.52 -4.73
CA ASN A 138 -0.22 -4.42 -5.05
C ASN A 138 -1.63 -4.96 -5.29
N CYS A 139 -2.58 -4.53 -4.46
CA CYS A 139 -3.96 -5.00 -4.54
C CYS A 139 -4.82 -4.30 -5.59
N THR A 140 -4.33 -3.25 -6.27
CA THR A 140 -5.10 -2.60 -7.34
C THR A 140 -5.30 -3.47 -8.55
N THR A 141 -4.38 -4.40 -8.81
CA THR A 141 -4.37 -5.26 -9.99
C THR A 141 -4.97 -6.64 -9.72
N ILE A 142 -5.58 -6.85 -8.55
CA ILE A 142 -6.21 -8.10 -8.16
C ILE A 142 -7.67 -8.08 -8.62
N ASN A 143 -7.97 -8.73 -9.73
CA ASN A 143 -9.34 -8.79 -10.26
C ASN A 143 -10.13 -9.94 -9.62
N THR A 144 -9.48 -11.07 -9.34
CA THR A 144 -10.11 -12.25 -8.74
C THR A 144 -9.17 -12.89 -7.73
N ILE A 145 -9.71 -13.35 -6.59
CA ILE A 145 -8.99 -14.17 -5.60
C ILE A 145 -9.70 -15.52 -5.50
N ASN A 146 -9.07 -16.54 -6.09
CA ASN A 146 -9.54 -17.91 -6.10
C ASN A 146 -8.86 -18.73 -4.99
N ARG A 147 -9.56 -19.78 -4.55
CA ARG A 147 -8.98 -20.79 -3.65
C ARG A 147 -8.12 -21.74 -4.49
N THR A 148 -6.91 -22.00 -4.02
CA THR A 148 -6.14 -23.14 -4.55
C THR A 148 -6.55 -24.41 -3.82
N ALA A 149 -6.12 -25.58 -4.31
CA ALA A 149 -6.24 -26.85 -3.58
C ALA A 149 -5.57 -26.80 -2.19
N TYR A 150 -4.64 -25.87 -1.98
CA TYR A 150 -4.02 -25.60 -0.70
C TYR A 150 -4.69 -24.40 -0.02
N GLU A 151 -5.38 -24.61 1.11
CA GLU A 151 -6.04 -23.52 1.86
C GLU A 151 -5.08 -22.44 2.37
N THR A 152 -3.77 -22.67 2.26
CA THR A 152 -2.71 -21.74 2.64
C THR A 152 -2.29 -20.76 1.54
N ARG A 153 -2.78 -20.94 0.30
CA ARG A 153 -2.38 -20.14 -0.87
C ARG A 153 -3.59 -19.65 -1.67
N SER A 154 -3.38 -18.57 -2.40
CA SER A 154 -4.38 -17.94 -3.26
C SER A 154 -3.90 -17.94 -4.71
N GLU A 155 -4.84 -18.13 -5.63
CA GLU A 155 -4.61 -17.81 -7.04
C GLU A 155 -5.25 -16.46 -7.35
N VAL A 156 -4.47 -15.59 -7.98
CA VAL A 156 -4.86 -14.23 -8.31
C VAL A 156 -4.69 -14.02 -9.80
N MET A 157 -5.73 -13.55 -10.47
CA MET A 157 -5.63 -13.12 -11.85
C MET A 157 -5.24 -11.64 -11.89
N LEU A 158 -4.08 -11.34 -12.46
CA LEU A 158 -3.80 -10.00 -12.98
C LEU A 158 -4.44 -9.91 -14.36
N ASP A 159 -5.17 -8.85 -14.62
CA ASP A 159 -5.75 -8.59 -15.94
C ASP A 159 -5.47 -7.14 -16.29
N ASP A 160 -4.92 -6.95 -17.50
CA ASP A 160 -4.46 -5.67 -18.02
C ASP A 160 -5.55 -4.93 -18.81
N GLY A 161 -6.78 -5.44 -18.79
CA GLY A 161 -7.94 -4.88 -19.47
C GLY A 161 -7.99 -5.17 -20.97
N LEU A 162 -7.02 -5.92 -21.50
CA LEU A 162 -6.91 -6.24 -22.93
C LEU A 162 -7.22 -7.72 -23.25
N GLY A 163 -7.74 -8.47 -22.28
CA GLY A 163 -8.20 -9.85 -22.47
C GLY A 163 -7.14 -10.93 -22.27
N GLU A 164 -5.90 -10.56 -21.92
CA GLU A 164 -4.85 -11.50 -21.51
C GLU A 164 -4.60 -11.38 -20.00
N GLY A 165 -5.02 -12.41 -19.26
CA GLY A 165 -4.81 -12.50 -17.82
C GLY A 165 -3.56 -13.32 -17.46
N LEU A 166 -2.81 -12.89 -16.46
CA LEU A 166 -1.71 -13.65 -15.87
C LEU A 166 -2.13 -14.18 -14.51
N MET A 167 -2.18 -15.51 -14.38
CA MET A 167 -2.48 -16.17 -13.11
C MET A 167 -1.24 -16.18 -12.21
N LEU A 168 -1.42 -15.79 -10.96
CA LEU A 168 -0.39 -15.74 -9.93
C LEU A 168 -0.74 -16.68 -8.78
N GLU A 169 0.22 -17.46 -8.33
CA GLU A 169 0.12 -18.14 -7.04
C GLU A 169 0.77 -17.28 -5.95
N VAL A 170 -0.03 -16.91 -4.95
CA VAL A 170 0.33 -16.05 -3.82
C VAL A 170 0.33 -16.87 -2.52
N GLY A 171 1.39 -16.73 -1.74
CA GLY A 171 1.57 -17.44 -0.46
C GLY A 171 0.73 -16.88 0.70
N GLU A 172 -0.54 -16.57 0.47
CA GLU A 172 -1.46 -16.01 1.45
C GLU A 172 -2.81 -16.71 1.33
N ARG A 173 -3.53 -16.89 2.46
CA ARG A 173 -4.86 -17.51 2.43
C ARG A 173 -5.87 -16.59 1.72
N PRO A 174 -6.81 -17.12 0.92
CA PRO A 174 -7.78 -16.30 0.18
C PRO A 174 -8.59 -15.34 1.07
N GLY A 175 -9.07 -15.82 2.23
CA GLY A 175 -9.81 -14.99 3.18
C GLY A 175 -8.94 -13.87 3.79
N THR A 176 -7.69 -14.19 4.13
CA THR A 176 -6.73 -13.22 4.66
C THR A 176 -6.36 -12.17 3.62
N LEU A 177 -6.11 -12.59 2.38
CA LEU A 177 -5.77 -11.69 1.28
C LEU A 177 -6.93 -10.74 0.95
N LYS A 178 -8.17 -11.27 0.85
CA LYS A 178 -9.39 -10.45 0.66
C LYS A 178 -9.54 -9.40 1.75
N LYS A 179 -9.34 -9.80 3.01
CA LYS A 179 -9.42 -8.91 4.16
C LYS A 179 -8.35 -7.81 4.11
N LYS A 180 -7.10 -8.15 3.79
CA LYS A 180 -6.01 -7.18 3.62
C LYS A 180 -6.27 -6.20 2.47
N ALA A 181 -6.75 -6.69 1.32
CA ALA A 181 -7.11 -5.86 0.17
C ALA A 181 -8.26 -4.89 0.48
N MET A 182 -9.27 -5.36 1.24
CA MET A 182 -10.38 -4.52 1.71
C MET A 182 -9.87 -3.37 2.59
N TYR A 183 -8.91 -3.63 3.49
CA TYR A 183 -8.33 -2.58 4.33
C TYR A 183 -7.52 -1.56 3.53
N ALA A 184 -6.69 -2.01 2.59
CA ALA A 184 -5.98 -1.09 1.70
C ALA A 184 -6.95 -0.22 0.88
N THR A 185 -8.06 -0.81 0.41
CA THR A 185 -9.12 -0.07 -0.29
C THR A 185 -9.81 0.95 0.61
N TYR A 186 -10.04 0.62 1.88
CA TYR A 186 -10.59 1.57 2.84
C TYR A 186 -9.65 2.76 3.03
N ILE A 187 -8.36 2.51 3.27
CA ILE A 187 -7.36 3.59 3.44
C ILE A 187 -7.32 4.46 2.19
N TYR A 188 -7.25 3.85 1.00
CA TYR A 188 -7.31 4.57 -0.26
C TYR A 188 -8.53 5.50 -0.35
N ARG A 189 -9.73 4.99 -0.04
CA ARG A 189 -10.95 5.82 -0.09
C ARG A 189 -10.87 7.02 0.86
N ASN A 190 -10.33 6.85 2.06
CA ASN A 190 -10.18 7.95 3.02
C ASN A 190 -9.10 8.95 2.57
N GLU A 191 -7.99 8.46 2.02
CA GLU A 191 -6.95 9.28 1.41
C GLU A 191 -7.51 10.13 0.25
N GLN A 192 -8.28 9.52 -0.66
CA GLN A 192 -8.89 10.24 -1.78
C GLN A 192 -9.96 11.24 -1.34
N GLN A 193 -10.79 10.88 -0.35
CA GLN A 193 -11.72 11.82 0.27
C GLN A 193 -10.98 13.00 0.90
N HIS A 194 -9.82 12.73 1.51
CA HIS A 194 -8.99 13.76 2.11
C HIS A 194 -8.42 14.74 1.09
N LEU A 195 -7.82 14.21 0.04
CA LEU A 195 -7.33 15.02 -1.08
C LEU A 195 -8.47 15.80 -1.76
N GLY A 196 -9.63 15.18 -1.94
CA GLY A 196 -10.82 15.82 -2.51
C GLY A 196 -11.31 17.02 -1.68
N LEU A 197 -11.36 16.90 -0.35
CA LEU A 197 -11.75 18.02 0.51
C LEU A 197 -10.71 19.15 0.46
N ILE A 198 -9.40 18.83 0.55
CA ILE A 198 -8.32 19.83 0.44
C ILE A 198 -8.46 20.58 -0.88
N GLN A 199 -8.59 19.87 -2.00
CA GLN A 199 -8.81 20.48 -3.31
C GLN A 199 -10.08 21.33 -3.34
N SER A 200 -11.18 20.89 -2.70
CA SER A 200 -12.41 21.69 -2.62
C SER A 200 -12.27 22.97 -1.79
N GLN A 201 -11.45 22.96 -0.74
CA GLN A 201 -11.16 24.12 0.10
C GLN A 201 -10.28 25.14 -0.64
N HIS A 202 -9.32 24.65 -1.45
CA HIS A 202 -8.52 25.51 -2.33
C HIS A 202 -9.28 25.98 -3.58
N ARG A 203 -10.27 25.22 -4.07
CA ARG A 203 -11.17 25.59 -5.18
C ARG A 203 -12.41 26.37 -4.71
N ALA A 204 -12.25 27.29 -3.77
CA ALA A 204 -13.28 28.28 -3.45
C ALA A 204 -13.52 29.18 -4.70
N GLY A 205 -14.30 28.68 -5.66
CA GLY A 205 -14.51 29.35 -6.95
C GLY A 205 -15.43 28.67 -7.97
N TYR A 206 -16.01 27.48 -7.78
CA TYR A 206 -16.95 26.92 -8.78
C TYR A 206 -18.31 26.48 -8.21
N ALA A 207 -19.33 27.14 -8.76
CA ALA A 207 -20.76 26.91 -8.64
C ALA A 207 -21.18 25.60 -9.35
N GLY A 208 -22.26 24.95 -8.89
CA GLY A 208 -23.02 24.01 -9.73
C GLY A 208 -23.67 22.77 -9.12
N ILE A 209 -23.74 22.58 -7.78
CA ILE A 209 -24.42 21.41 -7.18
C ILE A 209 -25.34 21.90 -6.03
N PRO A 210 -26.55 21.33 -5.84
CA PRO A 210 -27.52 21.81 -4.86
C PRO A 210 -26.98 21.84 -3.42
N TYR A 211 -27.31 22.92 -2.71
CA TYR A 211 -26.58 23.46 -1.55
C TYR A 211 -26.73 22.67 -0.23
N ARG A 212 -27.72 21.78 -0.10
CA ARG A 212 -28.10 21.18 1.20
C ARG A 212 -27.35 19.88 1.53
N ASP A 213 -27.24 18.96 0.57
CA ASP A 213 -26.52 17.68 0.77
C ASP A 213 -25.01 17.86 0.91
N GLN A 214 -24.45 18.98 0.43
CA GLN A 214 -23.03 19.26 0.53
C GLN A 214 -22.59 19.69 1.94
N ALA A 215 -23.46 20.29 2.76
CA ALA A 215 -23.05 20.82 4.06
C ALA A 215 -22.79 19.69 5.06
N GLU A 216 -23.69 18.72 5.14
CA GLU A 216 -23.56 17.55 6.03
C GLU A 216 -22.42 16.64 5.59
N VAL A 217 -22.29 16.37 4.29
CA VAL A 217 -21.18 15.58 3.74
C VAL A 217 -19.84 16.28 4.00
N ARG A 218 -19.75 17.61 3.81
CA ARG A 218 -18.54 18.37 4.15
C ARG A 218 -18.25 18.37 5.64
N ALA A 219 -19.26 18.51 6.50
CA ALA A 219 -19.09 18.46 7.95
C ALA A 219 -18.60 17.10 8.43
N ALA A 220 -19.14 16.00 7.87
CA ALA A 220 -18.70 14.64 8.18
C ALA A 220 -17.26 14.38 7.72
N LEU A 221 -16.91 14.80 6.50
CA LEU A 221 -15.53 14.72 5.98
C LEU A 221 -14.57 15.56 6.82
N HIS A 222 -14.97 16.77 7.19
CA HIS A 222 -14.19 17.64 8.05
C HIS A 222 -13.96 17.04 9.45
N GLY A 223 -14.98 16.38 10.03
CA GLY A 223 -14.85 15.64 11.28
C GLY A 223 -13.82 14.51 11.19
N LEU A 224 -13.89 13.68 10.14
CA LEU A 224 -12.91 12.62 9.89
C LEU A 224 -11.47 13.16 9.74
N HIS A 225 -11.32 14.36 9.15
CA HIS A 225 -10.02 14.98 9.00
C HIS A 225 -9.45 15.48 10.31
N ILE A 226 -10.29 16.09 11.16
CA ILE A 226 -9.87 16.47 12.51
C ILE A 226 -9.46 15.22 13.28
N GLU A 227 -10.23 14.13 13.20
CA GLU A 227 -9.86 12.88 13.88
C GLU A 227 -8.52 12.32 13.41
N ARG A 228 -8.27 12.29 12.09
CA ARG A 228 -6.96 11.91 11.53
C ARG A 228 -5.86 12.82 12.06
N ASP A 229 -6.03 14.13 12.00
CA ASP A 229 -4.96 15.07 12.34
C ASP A 229 -4.69 15.06 13.85
N VAL A 230 -5.72 14.89 14.68
CA VAL A 230 -5.54 14.64 16.11
C VAL A 230 -4.71 13.38 16.35
N LEU A 231 -5.01 12.28 15.64
CA LEU A 231 -4.20 11.07 15.72
C LEU A 231 -2.77 11.30 15.26
N LEU A 232 -2.55 12.03 14.16
CA LEU A 232 -1.21 12.34 13.68
C LEU A 232 -0.39 13.11 14.71
N VAL A 233 -0.97 14.15 15.31
CA VAL A 233 -0.28 14.94 16.32
C VAL A 233 -0.06 14.10 17.59
N HIS A 234 -1.02 13.24 17.98
CA HIS A 234 -0.84 12.30 19.10
C HIS A 234 0.36 11.38 18.85
N LEU A 235 0.38 10.74 17.69
CA LEU A 235 1.41 9.79 17.31
C LEU A 235 2.77 10.47 17.15
N ALA A 236 2.82 11.73 16.70
CA ALA A 236 4.05 12.51 16.67
C ALA A 236 4.59 12.76 18.09
N PHE A 237 3.72 13.12 19.02
CA PHE A 237 4.06 13.36 20.43
C PHE A 237 4.50 12.11 21.19
N ASP A 238 3.88 10.95 20.91
CA ASP A 238 4.30 9.65 21.44
C ASP A 238 5.73 9.29 21.04
N ASN A 239 6.23 9.79 19.90
CA ASN A 239 7.60 9.54 19.45
C ASN A 239 8.66 10.47 20.08
N VAL A 240 8.24 11.49 20.84
CA VAL A 240 9.15 12.46 21.51
C VAL A 240 9.02 12.42 23.04
N ASP A 241 8.51 11.32 23.60
CA ASP A 241 8.28 11.12 25.05
C ASP A 241 7.44 12.22 25.73
N TYR A 242 6.53 12.85 24.98
CA TYR A 242 5.61 13.86 25.52
C TYR A 242 4.16 13.39 25.36
N GLN A 243 3.49 13.03 26.46
CA GLN A 243 2.08 12.63 26.39
C GLN A 243 1.15 13.82 26.64
N MET A 244 0.53 14.34 25.57
CA MET A 244 -0.50 15.37 25.68
C MET A 244 -1.88 14.74 25.92
N PRO A 245 -2.69 15.25 26.88
CA PRO A 245 -4.07 14.81 27.06
C PRO A 245 -4.91 14.97 25.79
N ALA A 246 -5.72 13.97 25.44
CA ALA A 246 -6.48 13.92 24.18
C ALA A 246 -7.40 15.15 23.95
N ASN A 247 -7.98 15.70 25.01
CA ASN A 247 -8.81 16.90 24.94
C ASN A 247 -8.01 18.18 24.63
N GLN A 248 -6.79 18.31 25.15
CA GLN A 248 -5.90 19.43 24.86
C GLN A 248 -5.33 19.32 23.45
N LEU A 249 -4.99 18.11 23.03
CA LEU A 249 -4.53 17.81 21.68
C LEU A 249 -5.58 18.15 20.62
N HIS A 250 -6.84 17.77 20.87
CA HIS A 250 -7.95 18.12 19.99
C HIS A 250 -8.11 19.64 19.83
N LYS A 251 -8.05 20.39 20.95
CA LYS A 251 -8.08 21.86 20.92
C LYS A 251 -6.91 22.46 20.14
N LEU A 252 -5.70 21.93 20.32
CA LEU A 252 -4.51 22.37 19.59
C LEU A 252 -4.66 22.18 18.08
N VAL A 253 -5.11 21.00 17.64
CA VAL A 253 -5.30 20.70 16.21
C VAL A 253 -6.38 21.60 15.60
N VAL A 254 -7.52 21.78 16.27
CA VAL A 254 -8.57 22.71 15.81
C VAL A 254 -8.02 24.13 15.69
N MET A 255 -7.27 24.59 16.69
CA MET A 255 -6.65 25.91 16.66
C MET A 255 -5.66 26.06 15.50
N ILE A 256 -4.77 25.09 15.27
CA ILE A 256 -3.80 25.14 14.15
C ILE A 256 -4.52 25.24 12.81
N ARG A 257 -5.57 24.44 12.60
CA ARG A 257 -6.32 24.44 11.32
C ARG A 257 -7.17 25.69 11.10
N GLN A 258 -7.64 26.32 12.18
CA GLN A 258 -8.47 27.53 12.11
C GLN A 258 -7.64 28.82 12.19
N ASN A 259 -6.32 28.72 12.40
CA ASN A 259 -5.44 29.88 12.52
C ASN A 259 -5.17 30.48 11.14
N SER A 260 -5.89 31.56 10.82
CA SER A 260 -5.75 32.31 9.57
C SER A 260 -4.38 32.97 9.36
N ARG A 261 -3.49 32.97 10.37
CA ARG A 261 -2.11 33.48 10.24
C ARG A 261 -1.11 32.43 9.75
N LEU A 262 -1.52 31.17 9.62
CA LEU A 262 -0.69 30.07 9.09
C LEU A 262 -1.00 29.74 7.61
N ASN A 263 -1.96 30.44 6.99
CA ASN A 263 -2.31 30.32 5.56
C ASN A 263 -1.78 31.53 4.78
#